data_AF-A0A3D3K109-F1
#
_entry.id   AF-A0A3D3K109-F1
#
_cell.length_a   1.000
_cell.length_b   1.000
_cell.length_c   1.000
_cell.angle_alpha   90.00
_cell.angle_beta   90.00
_cell.angle_gamma   90.00
#
_symmetry.space_group_name_H-M   'P 1'
#
loop_
_entity.id
_entity.type
_entity.pdbx_description
1 polymer ?
#
loop_
_entity_poly.entity_id
_entity_poly.type
_entity_poly.pdbx_seq_one_letter_code
_entity_poly.pdbx_strand_id
1 'polypeptide(L)'
;MKNFTKIAVPVALGILGLFIFNSCSVGIPKGAKAVQNFDSKKYLGKWYEIARFDYRFERNMNNVTATYSLKDNGNIKVDNKGFDYVKNEWKESIGEAKFVNEPTEARLKVSF
;
A
#
# COMPACT_ATOMS: atom_id res chain seq x y z
N MET A 1 -43.63 1.74 -20.76
CA MET A 1 -42.72 2.70 -20.09
C MET A 1 -42.37 2.29 -18.65
N LYS A 2 -43.32 2.06 -17.74
CA LYS A 2 -43.04 1.73 -16.32
C LYS A 2 -42.15 0.49 -16.08
N ASN A 3 -42.22 -0.54 -16.94
CA ASN A 3 -41.39 -1.74 -16.79
C ASN A 3 -39.94 -1.53 -17.27
N PHE A 4 -39.73 -0.62 -18.22
CA PHE A 4 -38.39 -0.28 -18.71
C PHE A 4 -37.60 0.49 -17.67
N THR A 5 -38.22 1.45 -16.98
CA THR A 5 -37.60 2.20 -15.88
C THR A 5 -37.25 1.32 -14.67
N LYS A 6 -38.05 0.28 -14.38
CA LYS A 6 -37.76 -0.68 -13.29
C LYS A 6 -36.50 -1.52 -13.52
N ILE A 7 -36.08 -1.70 -14.76
CA ILE A 7 -34.88 -2.47 -15.13
C ILE A 7 -33.70 -1.53 -15.39
N ALA A 8 -33.94 -0.42 -16.09
CA ALA A 8 -32.90 0.53 -16.48
C ALA A 8 -32.21 1.21 -15.27
N VAL A 9 -32.96 1.54 -14.21
CA VAL A 9 -32.42 2.19 -13.01
C VAL A 9 -31.44 1.29 -12.23
N PRO A 10 -31.77 0.05 -11.84
CA PRO A 10 -30.83 -0.82 -11.12
C PRO A 10 -29.63 -1.22 -11.99
N VAL A 11 -29.79 -1.37 -13.30
CA VAL A 11 -28.67 -1.62 -14.22
C VAL A 11 -27.73 -0.41 -14.27
N ALA A 12 -28.26 0.81 -14.39
CA ALA A 12 -27.46 2.03 -14.37
C ALA A 12 -26.72 2.23 -13.03
N LEU A 13 -27.36 1.91 -11.90
CA LEU A 13 -26.72 1.94 -10.58
C LEU A 13 -25.63 0.87 -10.44
N GLY A 14 -25.84 -0.33 -10.99
CA GLY A 14 -24.82 -1.38 -11.04
C GLY A 14 -23.61 -0.99 -11.87
N ILE A 15 -23.84 -0.40 -13.05
CA ILE A 15 -22.78 0.13 -13.91
C ILE A 15 -22.03 1.27 -13.21
N LEU A 16 -22.74 2.22 -12.59
CA LEU A 16 -22.13 3.32 -11.84
C LEU A 16 -21.30 2.80 -10.66
N GLY A 17 -21.79 1.78 -9.95
CA GLY A 17 -21.05 1.10 -8.89
C GLY A 17 -19.73 0.51 -9.41
N LEU A 18 -19.76 -0.20 -10.53
CA LEU A 18 -18.57 -0.77 -11.18
C LEU A 18 -17.55 0.31 -11.57
N PHE A 19 -18.00 1.47 -12.07
CA PHE A 19 -17.10 2.59 -12.39
C PHE A 19 -16.46 3.21 -11.13
N ILE A 20 -17.23 3.35 -10.04
CA ILE A 20 -16.71 3.87 -8.77
C ILE A 20 -15.65 2.92 -8.19
N PHE A 21 -15.87 1.60 -8.24
CA PHE A 21 -14.88 0.62 -7.75
C PHE A 21 -13.59 0.58 -8.57
N ASN A 22 -13.63 0.90 -9.86
CA ASN A 22 -12.43 0.92 -10.72
C ASN A 22 -11.61 2.22 -10.63
N SER A 23 -12.10 3.27 -9.95
CA SER A 23 -11.44 4.57 -9.92
C SER A 23 -10.21 4.64 -8.98
N CYS A 24 -9.94 3.60 -8.19
CA CYS A 24 -8.86 3.58 -7.20
C CYS A 24 -7.59 2.89 -7.71
N SER A 25 -7.05 3.35 -8.84
CA SER A 25 -5.72 2.98 -9.33
C SER A 25 -4.72 4.08 -8.98
N VAL A 26 -3.93 3.88 -7.91
CA VAL A 26 -2.86 4.81 -7.52
C VAL A 26 -1.64 4.58 -8.41
N GLY A 27 -1.34 5.56 -9.26
CA GLY A 27 -0.14 5.58 -10.11
C GLY A 27 1.09 6.18 -9.39
N ILE A 28 2.24 6.11 -10.04
CA ILE A 28 3.43 6.85 -9.60
C ILE A 28 3.17 8.36 -9.85
N PRO A 29 3.42 9.26 -8.87
CA PRO A 29 3.23 10.69 -9.05
C PRO A 29 4.01 11.26 -10.24
N LYS A 30 3.47 12.28 -10.90
CA LYS A 30 4.12 12.94 -12.04
C LYS A 30 5.52 13.43 -11.64
N GLY A 31 6.54 13.01 -12.39
CA GLY A 31 7.94 13.37 -12.16
C GLY A 31 8.73 12.37 -11.32
N ALA A 32 8.08 11.44 -10.61
CA ALA A 32 8.75 10.33 -9.94
C ALA A 32 8.95 9.15 -10.92
N LYS A 33 10.02 8.38 -10.72
CA LYS A 33 10.33 7.17 -11.49
C LYS A 33 10.72 6.05 -10.53
N ALA A 34 10.18 4.85 -10.75
CA ALA A 34 10.58 3.66 -10.01
C ALA A 34 11.98 3.20 -10.44
N VAL A 35 12.74 2.66 -9.49
CA VAL A 35 14.05 2.05 -9.75
C VAL A 35 13.87 0.83 -10.65
N GLN A 36 14.71 0.71 -11.68
CA GLN A 36 14.76 -0.43 -12.60
C GLN A 36 15.91 -1.37 -12.23
N ASN A 37 15.85 -2.61 -12.70
CA ASN A 37 16.78 -3.69 -12.33
C ASN A 37 16.81 -3.91 -10.81
N PHE A 38 15.64 -3.79 -10.17
CA PHE A 38 15.47 -3.99 -8.75
C PHE A 38 15.71 -5.45 -8.37
N ASP A 39 16.55 -5.65 -7.35
CA ASP A 39 16.81 -6.95 -6.73
C ASP A 39 16.22 -6.95 -5.33
N SER A 40 15.03 -7.52 -5.19
CA SER A 40 14.30 -7.55 -3.93
C SER A 40 15.09 -8.26 -2.82
N LYS A 41 15.92 -9.26 -3.15
CA LYS A 41 16.70 -10.02 -2.16
C LYS A 41 17.70 -9.13 -1.43
N LYS A 42 18.27 -8.13 -2.12
CA LYS A 42 19.19 -7.14 -1.51
C LYS A 42 18.45 -6.07 -0.71
N TYR A 43 17.16 -5.89 -0.96
CA TYR A 43 16.33 -4.91 -0.27
C TYR A 43 15.74 -5.44 1.05
N LEU A 44 15.66 -6.76 1.19
CA LEU A 44 15.20 -7.42 2.42
C LEU A 44 16.06 -7.04 3.63
N GLY A 45 15.47 -7.21 4.82
CA GLY A 45 16.10 -6.87 6.08
C GLY A 45 15.49 -5.62 6.71
N LYS A 46 16.21 -5.03 7.66
CA LYS A 46 15.73 -3.94 8.50
C LYS A 46 16.24 -2.59 8.01
N TRP A 47 15.31 -1.66 7.85
CA TRP A 47 15.56 -0.26 7.56
C TRP A 47 15.15 0.61 8.74
N TYR A 48 15.96 1.63 9.00
CA TYR A 48 15.67 2.65 10.01
C TYR A 48 15.10 3.87 9.31
N GLU A 49 13.97 4.36 9.80
CA GLU A 49 13.37 5.57 9.26
C GLU A 49 14.13 6.80 9.77
N ILE A 50 14.73 7.55 8.82
CA ILE A 50 15.50 8.76 9.14
C ILE A 50 14.60 10.00 9.12
N ALA A 51 13.64 10.04 8.19
CA ALA A 51 12.70 11.14 8.05
C ALA A 51 11.42 10.66 7.34
N ARG A 52 10.29 11.32 7.63
CA ARG A 52 9.00 11.09 6.99
C ARG A 52 8.20 12.39 6.88
N PHE A 53 7.18 12.40 6.03
CA PHE A 53 6.12 13.39 6.14
C PHE A 53 5.17 12.99 7.26
N ASP A 54 4.64 13.98 8.00
CA ASP A 54 3.74 13.69 9.11
C ASP A 54 2.40 13.17 8.57
N TYR A 55 2.03 11.96 8.99
CA TYR A 55 0.78 11.33 8.64
C TYR A 55 0.20 10.63 9.86
N ARG A 56 -1.14 10.58 9.95
CA ARG A 56 -1.87 10.14 11.15
C ARG A 56 -1.49 8.75 11.67
N PHE A 57 -1.02 7.85 10.80
CA PHE A 57 -0.72 6.46 11.16
C PHE A 57 0.57 6.31 11.97
N GLU A 58 1.52 7.22 11.79
CA GLU A 58 2.85 7.19 12.43
C GLU A 58 3.09 8.43 13.29
N ARG A 59 2.02 9.17 13.59
CA ARG A 59 2.09 10.35 14.43
C ARG A 59 2.55 9.95 15.84
N ASN A 60 3.43 10.76 16.43
CA ASN A 60 4.04 10.52 17.73
C ASN A 60 4.95 9.27 17.83
N MET A 61 5.33 8.68 16.69
CA MET A 61 6.25 7.53 16.68
C MET A 61 7.71 7.98 16.58
N ASN A 62 8.59 7.39 17.40
CA ASN A 62 10.04 7.46 17.26
C ASN A 62 10.63 6.04 17.14
N ASN A 63 11.95 5.96 16.87
CA ASN A 63 12.67 4.69 16.70
C ASN A 63 11.98 3.74 15.69
N VAL A 64 11.44 4.32 14.61
CA VAL A 64 10.66 3.58 13.62
C VAL A 64 11.58 2.75 12.73
N THR A 65 11.21 1.49 12.52
CA THR A 65 11.88 0.55 11.63
C THR A 65 10.88 -0.12 10.71
N ALA A 66 11.31 -0.42 9.49
CA ALA A 66 10.59 -1.27 8.55
C ALA A 66 11.44 -2.51 8.26
N THR A 67 10.90 -3.69 8.55
CA THR A 67 11.58 -4.96 8.25
C THR A 67 10.87 -5.67 7.11
N TYR A 68 11.62 -5.99 6.06
CA TYR A 68 11.11 -6.64 4.86
C TYR A 68 11.58 -8.09 4.80
N SER A 69 10.65 -9.01 4.58
CA SER A 69 10.95 -10.44 4.38
C SER A 69 10.15 -11.03 3.23
N LEU A 70 10.71 -12.03 2.54
CA LEU A 70 10.02 -12.72 1.46
C LEU A 70 8.96 -13.68 2.03
N LYS A 71 7.79 -13.74 1.38
CA LYS A 71 6.74 -14.72 1.65
C LYS A 71 6.77 -15.84 0.62
N ASP A 72 6.20 -16.99 0.95
CA ASP A 72 6.14 -18.17 0.06
C ASP A 72 5.41 -17.90 -1.26
N ASN A 73 4.48 -16.94 -1.26
CA ASN A 73 3.74 -16.49 -2.44
C ASN A 73 4.51 -15.50 -3.33
N GLY A 74 5.78 -15.21 -3.03
CA GLY A 74 6.62 -14.27 -3.76
C GLY A 74 6.42 -12.79 -3.40
N ASN A 75 5.45 -12.45 -2.55
CA ASN A 75 5.26 -11.09 -2.05
C ASN A 75 6.23 -10.77 -0.90
N ILE A 76 6.26 -9.51 -0.51
CA ILE A 76 7.11 -9.04 0.59
C ILE A 76 6.23 -8.76 1.81
N LYS A 77 6.53 -9.38 2.95
CA LYS A 77 5.98 -8.97 4.25
C LYS A 77 6.64 -7.64 4.64
N VAL A 78 5.82 -6.68 5.06
CA VAL A 78 6.26 -5.38 5.59
C VAL A 78 5.94 -5.35 7.07
N ASP A 79 6.95 -5.22 7.92
CA ASP A 79 6.80 -5.18 9.36
C ASP A 79 7.29 -3.84 9.90
N ASN A 80 6.36 -2.93 10.15
CA ASN A 80 6.65 -1.59 10.64
C ASN A 80 6.49 -1.57 12.16
N LYS A 81 7.54 -1.14 12.86
CA LYS A 81 7.55 -1.04 14.32
C LYS A 81 8.15 0.27 14.77
N GLY A 82 7.56 0.89 15.79
CA GLY A 82 8.13 2.05 16.45
C GLY A 82 7.62 2.20 17.88
N PHE A 83 8.09 3.24 18.57
CA PHE A 83 7.66 3.56 19.92
C PHE A 83 6.83 4.84 19.94
N ASP A 84 5.61 4.76 20.49
CA ASP A 84 4.74 5.92 20.73
C ASP A 84 5.17 6.60 22.02
N TYR A 85 5.84 7.75 21.91
CA TYR A 85 6.41 8.45 23.07
C TYR A 85 5.37 9.17 23.93
N VAL A 86 4.12 9.30 23.46
CA VAL A 86 3.02 9.89 24.26
C VAL A 86 2.36 8.82 25.11
N LYS A 87 2.18 7.63 24.54
CA LYS A 87 1.56 6.48 25.24
C LYS A 87 2.55 5.59 25.97
N ASN A 88 3.85 5.78 25.73
CA ASN A 88 4.94 4.95 26.26
C ASN A 88 4.80 3.46 25.90
N GLU A 89 4.44 3.16 24.65
CA GLU A 89 4.26 1.78 24.19
C GLU A 89 4.89 1.54 22.81
N TRP A 90 5.33 0.31 22.56
CA TRP A 90 5.71 -0.12 21.22
C TRP A 90 4.46 -0.45 20.41
N LYS A 91 4.43 0.00 19.16
CA LYS A 91 3.39 -0.35 18.18
C LYS A 91 4.00 -1.05 16.98
N GLU A 92 3.24 -1.98 16.42
CA GLU A 92 3.61 -2.77 15.27
C GLU A 92 2.45 -2.80 14.27
N SER A 93 2.78 -2.79 12.99
CA SER A 93 1.83 -2.94 11.89
C SER A 93 2.44 -3.85 10.83
N ILE A 94 1.74 -4.96 10.56
CA ILE A 94 2.17 -5.98 9.62
C ILE A 94 1.34 -5.86 8.35
N GLY A 95 2.01 -5.63 7.22
CA GLY A 95 1.41 -5.55 5.91
C GLY A 95 2.03 -6.50 4.89
N GLU A 96 1.51 -6.43 3.67
CA GLU A 96 2.01 -7.13 2.49
C GLU A 96 2.21 -6.14 1.35
N ALA A 97 3.36 -6.22 0.70
CA ALA A 97 3.69 -5.49 -0.51
C ALA A 97 3.69 -6.43 -1.72
N LYS A 98 2.94 -6.06 -2.76
CA LYS A 98 2.84 -6.79 -4.03
C LYS A 98 3.42 -5.95 -5.16
N PHE A 99 4.18 -6.57 -6.05
CA PHE A 99 4.64 -5.90 -7.28
C PHE A 99 3.43 -5.53 -8.16
N VAL A 100 3.45 -4.32 -8.71
CA VAL A 100 2.39 -3.85 -9.61
C VAL A 100 2.61 -4.41 -11.02
N ASN A 101 3.87 -4.48 -11.45
CA ASN A 101 4.32 -4.97 -12.74
C ASN A 101 5.38 -6.08 -12.51
N GLU A 102 6.44 -6.10 -13.33
CA GLU A 102 7.57 -7.02 -13.21
C GLU A 102 8.38 -6.81 -11.92
N PRO A 103 8.91 -7.88 -11.29
CA PRO A 103 9.72 -7.77 -10.07
C PRO A 103 11.03 -6.97 -10.21
N THR A 104 11.49 -6.73 -11.44
CA THR A 104 12.67 -5.91 -11.74
C THR A 104 12.38 -4.41 -11.70
N GLU A 105 11.12 -4.00 -11.54
CA GLU A 105 10.71 -2.62 -11.28
C GLU A 105 10.35 -2.47 -9.79
N ALA A 106 10.97 -1.52 -9.08
CA ALA A 106 10.69 -1.22 -7.67
C ALA A 106 9.37 -0.45 -7.49
N ARG A 107 8.27 -0.98 -8.05
CA ARG A 107 6.92 -0.44 -7.98
C ARG A 107 6.01 -1.44 -7.31
N LEU A 108 5.61 -1.14 -6.09
CA LEU A 108 4.79 -2.01 -5.26
C LEU A 108 3.54 -1.30 -4.75
N LYS A 109 2.53 -2.10 -4.39
CA LYS A 109 1.36 -1.67 -3.64
C LYS A 109 1.39 -2.36 -2.27
N VAL A 110 1.30 -1.57 -1.21
CA VAL A 110 1.33 -2.04 0.17
C VAL A 110 -0.06 -1.94 0.79
N SER A 111 -0.46 -2.95 1.54
CA SER A 111 -1.67 -2.97 2.38
C SER A 111 -1.32 -3.49 3.77
N PHE A 112 -1.88 -2.86 4.80
CA PHE A 112 -1.75 -3.18 6.22
C PHE A 112 -3.11 -3.60 6.78
#